data_AF-A0A543NLX3-F1
#
_entry.id   AF-A0A543NLX3-F1
#
_cell.length_a   1.000
_cell.length_b   1.000
_cell.length_c   1.000
_cell.angle_alpha   90.00
_cell.angle_beta   90.00
_cell.angle_gamma   90.00
#
_symmetry.space_group_name_H-M   'P 1'
#
loop_
_entity.id
_entity.type
_entity.pdbx_description
1 polymer ?
#
loop_
_entity_poly.entity_id
_entity_poly.type
_entity_poly.pdbx_seq_one_letter_code
_entity_poly.pdbx_strand_id
1 'polypeptide(L)'
;METLLELQGSIRIGSTTWREAEEDERALQEPFWSFESPSEKRTIKILLLRRFPQLIPLLIECFEESDPQDTVYPGHTGDYDEVVMELLVLLFGISPELENASLPQLRDAVEGALARRFGEMPEKEDTERAVRLIHARIKEQKDDSEPLS
;
A
#
# COMPACT_ATOMS: atom_id res chain seq x y z
N MET A 1 31.64 -65.28 17.12
CA MET A 1 30.50 -65.94 16.47
C MET A 1 29.32 -64.99 16.64
N GLU A 2 28.73 -64.29 15.68
CA GLU A 2 28.76 -64.15 14.21
C GLU A 2 28.27 -62.71 13.92
N THR A 3 29.06 -61.81 13.31
CA THR A 3 29.00 -61.32 11.91
C THR A 3 27.67 -60.81 11.33
N LEU A 4 27.67 -59.49 11.04
CA LEU A 4 27.26 -58.75 9.82
C LEU A 4 25.82 -58.83 9.25
N LEU A 5 25.22 -57.65 9.02
CA LEU A 5 24.80 -57.08 7.71
C LEU A 5 23.91 -55.84 7.97
N GLU A 6 24.41 -54.61 7.77
CA GLU A 6 24.16 -53.78 6.58
C GLU A 6 22.73 -53.83 6.04
N LEU A 7 21.98 -52.74 6.26
CA LEU A 7 20.92 -52.31 5.35
C LEU A 7 20.93 -50.78 5.26
N GLN A 8 21.68 -50.30 4.28
CA GLN A 8 21.48 -48.99 3.66
C GLN A 8 20.08 -48.96 3.03
N GLY A 9 19.15 -48.24 3.66
CA GLY A 9 17.84 -47.94 3.09
C GLY A 9 17.80 -46.50 2.62
N SER A 10 18.14 -46.28 1.34
CA SER A 10 17.94 -45.02 0.62
C SER A 10 16.47 -44.63 0.62
N ILE A 11 16.12 -43.51 1.27
CA ILE A 11 14.91 -42.75 0.93
C ILE A 11 15.37 -41.50 0.18
N ARG A 12 15.48 -41.65 -1.14
CA ARG A 12 15.34 -40.52 -2.07
C ARG A 12 13.86 -40.42 -2.41
N ILE A 13 13.18 -39.46 -1.80
CA ILE A 13 11.90 -38.95 -2.30
C ILE A 13 12.05 -37.44 -2.41
N GLY A 14 11.93 -36.97 -3.65
CA GLY A 14 11.44 -35.63 -3.96
C GLY A 14 12.37 -34.48 -3.57
N SER A 15 13.21 -34.09 -4.51
CA SER A 15 13.59 -32.69 -4.68
C SER A 15 12.34 -31.85 -4.93
N THR A 16 11.61 -31.49 -3.88
CA THR A 16 10.70 -30.34 -3.95
C THR A 16 11.54 -29.14 -3.57
N THR A 17 11.87 -28.38 -4.59
CA THR A 17 12.44 -27.04 -4.52
C THR A 17 11.70 -26.20 -3.48
N TRP A 18 12.30 -26.03 -2.30
CA TRP A 18 11.90 -25.00 -1.31
C TRP A 18 12.21 -23.57 -1.79
N ARG A 19 12.15 -23.35 -3.11
CA ARG A 19 12.57 -22.11 -3.77
C ARG A 19 11.41 -21.37 -4.45
N GLU A 20 10.18 -21.84 -4.23
CA GLU A 20 8.94 -21.26 -4.75
C GLU A 20 7.92 -20.97 -3.62
N ALA A 21 8.40 -20.84 -2.38
CA ALA A 21 7.60 -20.37 -1.23
C ALA A 21 8.20 -19.08 -0.62
N GLU A 22 8.87 -18.28 -1.46
CA GLU A 22 9.44 -16.96 -1.12
C GLU A 22 8.67 -15.81 -1.78
N GLU A 23 7.50 -16.09 -2.37
CA GLU A 23 6.54 -15.07 -2.79
C GLU A 23 5.35 -15.13 -1.82
N ASP A 24 4.94 -13.98 -1.26
CA ASP A 24 3.71 -13.75 -0.47
C ASP A 24 3.69 -13.88 1.06
N GLU A 25 4.79 -13.58 1.77
CA GLU A 25 4.65 -13.13 3.17
C GLU A 25 5.49 -11.88 3.45
N ARG A 26 5.21 -10.78 2.72
CA ARG A 26 5.48 -9.45 3.31
C ARG A 26 4.57 -9.36 4.54
N ALA A 27 5.13 -9.61 5.72
CA ALA A 27 4.38 -9.56 6.98
C ALA A 27 3.54 -8.27 7.02
N LEU A 28 2.23 -8.43 7.07
CA LEU A 28 1.29 -7.31 7.14
C LEU A 28 1.66 -6.47 8.35
N GLN A 29 2.02 -5.21 8.09
CA GLN A 29 2.35 -4.27 9.16
C GLN A 29 1.06 -3.73 9.75
N GLU A 30 1.08 -3.42 11.04
CA GLU A 30 -0.04 -2.71 11.67
C GLU A 30 -0.18 -1.28 11.09
N PRO A 31 -1.39 -0.71 11.08
CA PRO A 31 -1.58 0.71 10.81
C PRO A 31 -0.66 1.57 11.67
N PHE A 32 -0.09 2.63 11.09
CA PHE A 32 0.63 3.63 11.86
C PHE A 32 -0.31 4.39 12.80
N TRP A 33 -1.52 4.70 12.33
CA TRP A 33 -2.52 5.42 13.10
C TRP A 33 -3.40 4.44 13.90
N SER A 34 -3.30 4.49 15.22
CA SER A 34 -4.27 3.87 16.14
C SER A 34 -4.99 4.96 16.92
N PHE A 35 -6.28 5.15 16.67
CA PHE A 35 -7.08 6.17 17.37
C PHE A 35 -7.85 5.57 18.54
N GLU A 36 -7.73 6.17 19.72
CA GLU A 36 -8.51 5.77 20.91
C GLU A 36 -9.93 6.35 20.87
N SER A 37 -10.18 7.38 20.05
CA SER A 37 -11.49 8.00 19.91
C SER A 37 -11.78 8.61 18.52
N PRO A 38 -13.06 8.74 18.12
CA PRO A 38 -13.43 9.43 16.89
C PRO A 38 -12.99 10.90 16.85
N SER A 39 -12.89 11.56 18.01
CA SER A 39 -12.46 12.96 18.13
C SER A 39 -10.97 13.15 17.82
N GLU A 40 -10.15 12.19 18.22
CA GLU A 40 -8.72 12.16 17.90
C GLU A 40 -8.53 12.03 16.39
N LYS A 41 -9.19 11.03 15.78
CA LYS A 41 -9.21 10.83 14.32
C LYS A 41 -9.62 12.10 13.58
N ARG A 42 -10.70 12.75 14.02
CA ARG A 42 -11.17 14.02 13.42
C ARG A 42 -10.13 15.13 13.54
N THR A 43 -9.47 15.25 14.69
CA THR A 43 -8.42 16.25 14.92
C THR A 43 -7.25 16.05 13.96
N ILE A 44 -6.76 14.82 13.84
CA ILE A 44 -5.65 14.50 12.91
C ILE A 44 -6.04 14.77 11.47
N LYS A 45 -7.24 14.34 11.03
CA LYS A 45 -7.75 14.66 9.69
C LYS A 45 -7.76 16.16 9.41
N ILE A 46 -8.21 16.99 10.36
CA ILE A 46 -8.21 18.45 10.22
C ILE A 46 -6.78 19.00 10.07
N LEU A 47 -5.83 18.50 10.87
CA LEU A 47 -4.44 18.93 10.78
C LEU A 47 -3.80 18.56 9.44
N LEU A 48 -4.03 17.34 8.98
CA LEU A 48 -3.53 16.86 7.69
C LEU A 48 -4.14 17.65 6.53
N LEU A 49 -5.45 17.89 6.53
CA LEU A 49 -6.12 18.72 5.52
C LEU A 49 -5.60 20.16 5.49
N ARG A 50 -5.22 20.73 6.64
CA ARG A 50 -4.60 22.07 6.67
C ARG A 50 -3.19 22.06 6.08
N ARG A 51 -2.43 20.99 6.30
CA ARG A 51 -1.06 20.86 5.79
C ARG A 51 -1.03 20.54 4.30
N PHE A 52 -1.98 19.72 3.83
CA PHE A 52 -2.04 19.18 2.48
C PHE A 52 -3.43 19.41 1.85
N PRO A 53 -3.87 20.67 1.69
CA PRO A 53 -5.26 21.00 1.34
C PRO A 53 -5.67 20.56 -0.05
N GLN A 54 -4.73 20.43 -0.99
CA GLN A 54 -5.00 20.00 -2.37
C GLN A 54 -4.67 18.52 -2.57
N LEU A 55 -3.60 18.04 -1.91
CA LEU A 55 -3.12 16.68 -2.10
C LEU A 55 -4.05 15.63 -1.48
N ILE A 56 -4.59 15.87 -0.28
CA ILE A 56 -5.47 14.87 0.37
C ILE A 56 -6.74 14.63 -0.45
N PRO A 57 -7.50 15.67 -0.87
CA PRO A 57 -8.66 15.45 -1.73
C PRO A 57 -8.32 14.72 -3.02
N LEU A 58 -7.22 15.08 -3.68
CA LEU A 58 -6.76 14.40 -4.90
C LEU A 58 -6.48 12.91 -4.66
N LEU A 59 -5.79 12.56 -3.58
CA LEU A 59 -5.51 11.16 -3.26
C LEU A 59 -6.79 10.38 -2.95
N ILE A 60 -7.72 10.98 -2.19
CA ILE A 60 -9.03 10.37 -1.91
C ILE A 60 -9.77 10.11 -3.22
N GLU A 61 -9.88 11.11 -4.09
CA GLU A 61 -10.52 10.98 -5.40
C GLU A 61 -9.87 9.87 -6.24
N CYS A 62 -8.54 9.79 -6.26
CA CYS A 62 -7.84 8.73 -7.00
C CYS A 62 -8.16 7.34 -6.45
N PHE A 63 -8.21 7.17 -5.13
CA PHE A 63 -8.55 5.89 -4.53
C PHE A 63 -10.03 5.53 -4.72
N GLU A 64 -10.94 6.49 -4.58
CA GLU A 64 -12.37 6.27 -4.83
C GLU A 64 -12.66 5.96 -6.31
N GLU A 65 -11.91 6.54 -7.24
CA GLU A 65 -12.04 6.27 -8.69
C GLU A 65 -11.44 4.92 -9.09
N SER A 66 -10.30 4.54 -8.51
CA SER A 66 -9.62 3.28 -8.84
C SER A 66 -10.16 2.08 -8.07
N ASP A 67 -10.74 2.31 -6.90
CA ASP A 67 -11.31 1.36 -5.94
C ASP A 67 -10.51 0.06 -5.78
N PRO A 68 -9.23 0.13 -5.33
CA PRO A 68 -8.35 -1.03 -5.31
C PRO A 68 -8.74 -2.15 -4.34
N GLN A 69 -9.77 -1.95 -3.52
CA GLN A 69 -10.25 -2.92 -2.52
C GLN A 69 -11.74 -3.24 -2.70
N ASP A 70 -12.37 -2.78 -3.80
CA ASP A 70 -13.79 -3.01 -4.10
C ASP A 70 -14.72 -2.64 -2.92
N THR A 71 -14.45 -1.48 -2.28
CA THR A 71 -15.20 -1.03 -1.09
C THR A 71 -16.13 0.15 -1.37
N VAL A 72 -16.08 0.74 -2.57
CA VAL A 72 -16.89 1.91 -2.90
C VAL A 72 -18.23 1.47 -3.47
N TYR A 73 -19.30 1.79 -2.76
CA TYR A 73 -20.67 1.55 -3.21
C TYR A 73 -21.60 2.72 -2.88
N PRO A 74 -22.75 2.88 -3.56
CA PRO A 74 -23.63 4.03 -3.36
C PRO A 74 -24.04 4.23 -1.91
N GLY A 75 -23.70 5.40 -1.34
CA GLY A 75 -23.97 5.74 0.05
C GLY A 75 -22.87 5.38 1.04
N HIS A 76 -21.74 4.83 0.57
CA HIS A 76 -20.56 4.52 1.36
C HIS A 76 -19.32 5.16 0.71
N THR A 77 -18.90 6.28 1.29
CA THR A 77 -17.72 7.03 0.86
C THR A 77 -16.82 7.28 2.07
N GLY A 78 -15.52 7.50 1.83
CA GLY A 78 -14.54 7.79 2.88
C GLY A 78 -13.83 6.58 3.50
N ASP A 79 -13.94 5.39 2.91
CA ASP A 79 -13.13 4.22 3.31
C ASP A 79 -11.64 4.46 3.07
N TYR A 80 -11.33 5.18 2.00
CA TYR A 80 -9.97 5.53 1.63
C TYR A 80 -9.37 6.69 2.43
N ASP A 81 -10.14 7.38 3.28
CA ASP A 81 -9.60 8.46 4.11
C ASP A 81 -8.43 7.99 4.97
N GLU A 82 -8.57 6.80 5.57
CA GLU A 82 -7.53 6.24 6.43
C GLU A 82 -6.36 5.67 5.62
N VAL A 83 -6.63 5.13 4.43
CA VAL A 83 -5.58 4.71 3.49
C VAL A 83 -4.72 5.90 3.10
N VAL A 84 -5.33 7.05 2.81
CA VAL A 84 -4.58 8.28 2.47
C VAL A 84 -3.73 8.75 3.64
N MET A 85 -4.20 8.66 4.88
CA MET A 85 -3.37 9.00 6.05
C MET A 85 -2.18 8.06 6.24
N GLU A 86 -2.36 6.76 6.03
CA GLU A 86 -1.26 5.78 6.05
C GLU A 86 -0.27 6.02 4.91
N LEU A 87 -0.79 6.28 3.71
CA LEU A 87 0.01 6.58 2.53
C LEU A 87 0.91 7.80 2.77
N LEU A 88 0.38 8.88 3.35
CA LEU A 88 1.17 10.07 3.67
C LEU A 88 2.32 9.78 4.65
N VAL A 89 2.13 8.88 5.62
CA VAL A 89 3.19 8.47 6.55
C VAL A 89 4.29 7.70 5.82
N LEU A 90 3.91 6.74 4.97
CA LEU A 90 4.84 5.92 4.20
C LEU A 90 5.66 6.79 3.23
N LEU A 91 5.00 7.71 2.55
CA LEU A 91 5.65 8.60 1.57
C LEU A 91 6.60 9.58 2.23
N PHE A 92 6.26 10.14 3.40
CA PHE A 92 7.16 11.06 4.10
C PHE A 92 8.48 10.39 4.53
N GLY A 93 8.47 9.07 4.74
CA GLY A 93 9.69 8.30 4.98
C GLY A 93 10.56 8.09 3.74
N ILE A 94 10.01 8.28 2.54
CA ILE A 94 10.68 8.01 1.25
C ILE A 94 11.10 9.31 0.56
N SER A 95 10.21 10.30 0.49
CA SER A 95 10.44 11.60 -0.13
C SER A 95 9.59 12.68 0.56
N PRO A 96 10.19 13.81 0.97
CA PRO A 96 9.43 14.92 1.54
C PRO A 96 8.48 15.57 0.53
N GLU A 97 8.77 15.46 -0.78
CA GLU A 97 7.89 15.90 -1.87
C GLU A 97 7.36 14.68 -2.65
N LEU A 98 6.03 14.52 -2.65
CA LEU A 98 5.38 13.37 -3.27
C LEU A 98 5.60 13.29 -4.79
N GLU A 99 5.67 14.44 -5.45
CA GLU A 99 5.94 14.59 -6.88
C GLU A 99 7.29 14.01 -7.33
N ASN A 100 8.21 13.76 -6.38
CA ASN A 100 9.51 13.18 -6.65
C ASN A 100 9.56 11.66 -6.38
N ALA A 101 8.48 11.06 -5.87
CA ALA A 101 8.42 9.62 -5.65
C ALA A 101 8.43 8.89 -6.99
N SER A 102 9.37 7.96 -7.16
CA SER A 102 9.38 7.09 -8.34
C SER A 102 8.15 6.16 -8.35
N LEU A 103 7.71 5.71 -9.52
CA LEU A 103 6.58 4.77 -9.64
C LEU A 103 6.73 3.51 -8.76
N PRO A 104 7.91 2.86 -8.65
CA PRO A 104 8.08 1.72 -7.74
C PRO A 104 7.88 2.11 -6.27
N GLN A 105 8.41 3.25 -5.84
CA GLN A 105 8.26 3.74 -4.47
C GLN A 105 6.79 4.08 -4.15
N LEU A 106 6.09 4.72 -5.09
CA LEU A 106 4.68 5.00 -4.95
C LEU A 106 3.86 3.72 -4.86
N ARG A 107 4.19 2.71 -5.70
CA ARG A 107 3.54 1.40 -5.64
C ARG A 107 3.73 0.73 -4.29
N ASP A 108 4.96 0.61 -3.80
CA ASP A 108 5.23 -0.02 -2.51
C ASP A 108 4.51 0.73 -1.36
N ALA A 109 4.42 2.06 -1.43
CA ALA A 109 3.70 2.86 -0.45
C ALA A 109 2.17 2.67 -0.51
N VAL A 110 1.59 2.57 -1.73
CA VAL A 110 0.17 2.30 -1.92
C VAL A 110 -0.20 0.90 -1.45
N GLU A 111 0.57 -0.13 -1.85
CA GLU A 111 0.42 -1.50 -1.36
C GLU A 111 0.47 -1.55 0.16
N GLY A 112 1.48 -0.91 0.76
CA GLY A 112 1.63 -0.85 2.21
C GLY A 112 0.48 -0.15 2.92
N ALA A 113 -0.02 0.96 2.38
CA ALA A 113 -1.14 1.70 2.97
C ALA A 113 -2.44 0.90 2.94
N LEU A 114 -2.74 0.28 1.80
CA LEU A 114 -3.91 -0.60 1.64
C LEU A 114 -3.80 -1.82 2.56
N ALA A 115 -2.65 -2.48 2.57
CA ALA A 115 -2.44 -3.67 3.37
C ALA A 115 -2.53 -3.43 4.88
N ARG A 116 -1.95 -2.33 5.36
CA ARG A 116 -2.11 -1.90 6.75
C ARG A 116 -3.57 -1.64 7.09
N ARG A 117 -4.30 -0.98 6.19
CA ARG A 117 -5.67 -0.53 6.49
C ARG A 117 -6.69 -1.66 6.46
N PHE A 118 -6.60 -2.54 5.48
CA PHE A 118 -7.57 -3.62 5.26
C PHE A 118 -7.13 -4.94 5.88
N GLY A 119 -5.85 -5.07 6.25
CA GLY A 119 -5.32 -6.29 6.84
C GLY A 119 -5.06 -7.41 5.84
N GLU A 120 -4.96 -7.07 4.55
CA GLU A 120 -4.65 -8.00 3.46
C GLU A 120 -3.98 -7.28 2.29
N MET A 121 -3.16 -8.00 1.51
CA MET A 121 -2.53 -7.39 0.35
C MET A 121 -3.57 -7.10 -0.73
N PRO A 122 -3.56 -5.90 -1.33
CA PRO A 122 -4.45 -5.59 -2.43
C PRO A 122 -4.09 -6.39 -3.69
N GLU A 123 -5.07 -6.58 -4.56
CA GLU A 123 -4.84 -7.15 -5.88
C GLU A 123 -3.85 -6.27 -6.68
N LYS A 124 -2.89 -6.94 -7.33
CA LYS A 124 -1.79 -6.25 -8.02
C LYS A 124 -2.29 -5.34 -9.13
N GLU A 125 -3.23 -5.81 -9.94
CA GLU A 125 -3.76 -5.06 -11.08
C GLU A 125 -4.49 -3.79 -10.66
N ASP A 126 -5.27 -3.86 -9.57
CA ASP A 126 -6.02 -2.72 -9.06
C ASP A 126 -5.11 -1.72 -8.34
N THR A 127 -4.09 -2.22 -7.63
CA THR A 127 -3.03 -1.36 -7.07
C THR A 127 -2.28 -0.61 -8.17
N GLU A 128 -1.91 -1.28 -9.26
CA GLU A 128 -1.25 -0.61 -10.38
C GLU A 128 -2.14 0.45 -11.03
N ARG A 129 -3.47 0.23 -11.07
CA ARG A 129 -4.43 1.24 -11.54
C ARG A 129 -4.41 2.47 -10.64
N ALA A 130 -4.50 2.29 -9.33
CA ALA A 130 -4.44 3.37 -8.35
C ALA A 130 -3.13 4.17 -8.47
N VAL A 131 -1.98 3.49 -8.54
CA VAL A 131 -0.65 4.12 -8.68
C VAL A 131 -0.54 4.95 -9.95
N ARG A 132 -1.00 4.42 -11.09
CA ARG A 132 -0.98 5.14 -12.37
C ARG A 132 -1.86 6.39 -12.32
N LEU A 133 -3.03 6.29 -11.72
CA LEU A 133 -3.96 7.42 -11.58
C LEU A 133 -3.38 8.51 -10.68
N ILE A 134 -2.87 8.15 -9.50
CA ILE A 134 -2.20 9.08 -8.58
C ILE A 134 -1.04 9.79 -9.27
N HIS A 135 -0.17 9.04 -9.94
CA HIS A 135 0.99 9.61 -10.63
C HIS A 135 0.58 10.57 -11.76
N ALA A 136 -0.48 10.26 -12.52
CA ALA A 136 -1.00 11.13 -13.56
C ALA A 136 -1.55 12.44 -12.99
N ARG A 137 -2.42 12.37 -11.97
CA ARG A 137 -3.07 13.54 -11.37
C ARG A 137 -2.08 14.46 -10.65
N ILE A 138 -1.06 13.90 -9.98
CA ILE A 138 0.00 14.71 -9.36
C ILE A 138 0.80 15.46 -10.42
N LYS A 139 1.09 14.81 -11.55
CA LYS A 139 1.79 15.46 -12.67
C LYS A 139 0.97 16.58 -13.29
N GLU A 140 -0.33 16.36 -13.50
CA GLU A 140 -1.26 17.39 -14.02
C GLU A 140 -1.31 18.61 -13.09
N GLN A 141 -1.43 18.42 -11.78
CA GLN A 141 -1.40 19.54 -10.82
C GLN A 141 -0.10 20.36 -10.89
N LYS A 142 1.04 19.70 -11.14
CA LYS A 142 2.32 20.38 -11.29
C LYS A 142 2.37 21.22 -12.57
N ASP A 143 1.93 20.64 -13.68
CA ASP A 143 1.91 21.31 -14.98
C ASP A 143 0.96 22.54 -14.96
N ASP A 144 -0.17 22.46 -14.24
CA ASP A 144 -1.09 23.60 -14.03
C ASP A 144 -0.54 24.69 -13.08
N SER A 145 0.47 24.35 -12.28
CA SER A 145 1.09 25.26 -11.30
C SER A 145 2.31 26.02 -11.86
N GLU A 146 2.86 25.61 -13.00
CA GLU A 146 3.93 26.33 -13.69
C GLU A 146 3.34 27.39 -14.65
N PRO A 147 3.59 28.70 -14.45
CA PRO A 147 3.10 29.71 -15.38
C PRO A 147 3.80 29.56 -16.73
N LEU A 148 3.01 29.54 -17.81
CA LEU A 148 3.48 29.65 -19.19
C LEU A 148 4.45 30.84 -19.29
N SER A 149 5.75 30.54 -19.44
CA SER A 149 6.81 31.53 -19.61
C SER A 149 6.82 32.12 -21.01
#